data_AF-A0A1X7VXF5-F1
#
_entry.id   AF-A0A1X7VXF5-F1
#
_cell.length_a   1.000
_cell.length_b   1.000
_cell.length_c   1.000
_cell.angle_alpha   90.00
_cell.angle_beta   90.00
_cell.angle_gamma   90.00
#
_symmetry.space_group_name_H-M   'P 1'
#
loop_
_entity.id
_entity.type
_entity.pdbx_description
1 polymer ?
#
loop_
_entity_poly.entity_id
_entity_poly.type
_entity_poly.pdbx_seq_one_letter_code
_entity_poly.pdbx_strand_id
1 'polypeptide(L)'
;MTSISTAAISISFMESNAFRYVGGYVCLKALIAFAGTENLESAKKLILSTEENDTHASSQWINSVNRDGLVEITEDAFQFFIEMEAVIKEAFIGQHQKINKYY
;
A
#
# COMPACT_ATOMS: atom_id res chain seq x y z
N MET A 1 8.41 -12.90 -22.22
CA MET A 1 7.42 -12.15 -21.41
C MET A 1 6.60 -13.17 -20.65
N THR A 2 6.90 -13.38 -19.38
CA THR A 2 6.05 -14.17 -18.48
C THR A 2 4.84 -13.31 -18.13
N SER A 3 3.68 -13.75 -18.62
CA SER A 3 2.37 -13.23 -18.22
C SER A 3 2.26 -13.35 -16.70
N ILE A 4 2.26 -12.22 -16.00
CA ILE A 4 1.88 -12.18 -14.58
C ILE A 4 0.38 -12.48 -14.60
N SER A 5 0.02 -13.70 -14.21
CA SER A 5 -1.37 -14.04 -13.96
C SER A 5 -1.86 -13.15 -12.83
N THR A 6 -2.67 -12.14 -13.16
CA THR A 6 -3.45 -11.36 -12.18
C THR A 6 -4.56 -12.24 -11.64
N ALA A 7 -4.20 -13.36 -11.01
CA ALA A 7 -5.09 -14.03 -10.10
C ALA A 7 -5.38 -13.01 -9.00
N ALA A 8 -6.63 -12.57 -8.89
CA ALA A 8 -7.06 -11.63 -7.85
C ALA A 8 -6.53 -12.16 -6.51
N ILE A 9 -5.56 -11.45 -5.94
CA ILE A 9 -4.95 -11.85 -4.67
C ILE A 9 -6.07 -11.70 -3.64
N SER A 10 -6.67 -12.83 -3.26
CA SER A 10 -7.68 -12.84 -2.20
C SER A 10 -6.97 -12.61 -0.89
N ILE A 11 -6.97 -11.35 -0.45
CA ILE A 11 -6.44 -10.92 0.84
C ILE A 11 -7.55 -10.95 1.89
N SER A 12 -7.21 -11.34 3.11
CA SER A 12 -8.13 -11.27 4.23
C SER A 12 -8.46 -9.82 4.58
N PHE A 13 -9.57 -9.61 5.30
CA PHE A 13 -9.96 -8.30 5.82
C PHE A 13 -8.84 -7.63 6.64
N MET A 14 -8.13 -8.42 7.46
CA MET A 14 -7.03 -7.91 8.28
C MET A 14 -5.80 -7.54 7.44
N GLU A 15 -5.47 -8.33 6.42
CA GLU A 15 -4.39 -7.99 5.48
C GLU A 15 -4.72 -6.72 4.68
N SER A 16 -5.95 -6.60 4.19
CA SER A 16 -6.43 -5.39 3.49
C SER A 16 -6.27 -4.15 4.36
N ASN A 17 -6.71 -4.21 5.63
CA ASN A 17 -6.55 -3.11 6.56
C ASN A 17 -5.08 -2.79 6.86
N ALA A 18 -4.22 -3.80 6.99
CA ALA A 18 -2.79 -3.61 7.18
C ALA A 18 -2.14 -2.92 5.99
N PHE A 19 -2.49 -3.31 4.75
CA PHE A 19 -2.02 -2.65 3.54
C PHE A 19 -2.43 -1.18 3.49
N ARG A 20 -3.70 -0.87 3.78
CA ARG A 20 -4.15 0.52 3.79
C ARG A 20 -3.49 1.34 4.89
N TYR A 21 -3.28 0.75 6.07
CA TYR A 21 -2.54 1.40 7.16
C TYR A 21 -1.10 1.74 6.75
N VAL A 22 -0.36 0.75 6.24
CA VAL A 22 1.04 0.95 5.84
C VAL A 22 1.12 1.88 4.64
N GLY A 23 0.24 1.73 3.65
CA GLY A 23 0.16 2.60 2.49
C GLY A 23 -0.12 4.05 2.89
N GLY A 24 -1.10 4.28 3.78
CA GLY A 24 -1.38 5.59 4.34
C GLY A 24 -0.17 6.20 5.05
N TYR A 25 0.55 5.43 5.86
CA TYR A 25 1.78 5.89 6.49
C TYR A 25 2.85 6.27 5.47
N VAL A 26 3.09 5.43 4.45
CA VAL A 26 4.07 5.69 3.39
C VAL A 26 3.71 6.95 2.60
N CYS A 27 2.44 7.10 2.21
CA CYS A 27 1.96 8.30 1.51
C CYS A 27 2.15 9.56 2.36
N LEU A 28 1.84 9.51 3.67
CA LEU A 28 2.10 10.64 4.57
C LEU A 28 3.59 11.01 4.61
N LYS A 29 4.48 10.01 4.70
CA LYS A 29 5.93 10.26 4.66
C LYS A 29 6.39 10.81 3.31
N ALA A 30 5.81 10.36 2.21
CA ALA A 30 6.09 10.89 0.88
C ALA A 30 5.69 12.37 0.76
N LEU A 31 4.52 12.77 1.28
CA LEU A 31 4.09 14.18 1.28
C LEU A 31 5.07 15.08 2.04
N ILE A 32 5.55 14.61 3.20
CA ILE A 32 6.55 15.34 4.00
C ILE A 32 7.88 15.41 3.24
N ALA A 33 8.35 14.29 2.68
CA ALA A 33 9.63 14.21 1.98
C ALA A 33 9.65 15.04 0.69
N PHE A 34 8.53 15.11 -0.02
CA PHE A 34 8.40 15.86 -1.27
C PHE A 34 7.89 17.29 -1.08
N ALA A 35 7.77 17.76 0.16
CA ALA A 35 7.36 19.13 0.44
C ALA A 35 8.28 20.13 -0.29
N GLY A 36 7.68 21.02 -1.08
CA GLY A 36 8.42 22.02 -1.88
C GLY A 36 9.09 21.47 -3.14
N THR A 37 8.82 20.22 -3.53
CA THR A 37 9.32 19.62 -4.78
C THR A 37 8.19 19.46 -5.81
N GLU A 38 8.56 19.28 -7.08
CA GLU A 38 7.60 19.00 -8.16
C GLU A 38 6.81 17.69 -7.97
N ASN A 39 7.35 16.76 -7.18
CA ASN A 39 6.74 15.45 -6.92
C ASN A 39 5.60 15.50 -5.90
N LEU A 40 5.40 16.63 -5.20
CA LEU A 40 4.36 16.77 -4.18
C LEU A 40 2.96 16.52 -4.76
N GLU A 41 2.68 17.08 -5.94
CA GLU A 41 1.36 16.94 -6.57
C GLU A 41 1.09 15.51 -7.03
N SER A 42 2.12 14.77 -7.43
CA SER A 42 2.00 13.34 -7.72
C SER A 42 1.73 12.53 -6.46
N ALA A 43 2.39 12.85 -5.34
CA ALA A 43 2.17 12.16 -4.07
C ALA A 43 0.76 12.41 -3.50
N LYS A 44 0.19 13.61 -3.69
CA LYS A 44 -1.19 13.93 -3.29
C LYS A 44 -2.23 13.11 -4.06
N LYS A 45 -1.96 12.67 -5.28
CA LYS A 45 -2.89 11.83 -6.05
C LYS A 45 -3.08 10.42 -5.47
N LEU A 46 -2.20 10.01 -4.55
CA LEU A 46 -2.25 8.70 -3.90
C LEU A 46 -3.16 8.70 -2.66
N ILE A 47 -3.60 9.88 -2.19
CA ILE A 47 -4.42 10.01 -0.98
C ILE A 47 -5.85 10.41 -1.32
N LEU A 48 -6.81 9.96 -0.52
CA LEU A 48 -8.18 10.46 -0.60
C LEU A 48 -8.24 11.89 -0.07
N SER A 49 -8.95 12.75 -0.80
CA SER A 49 -9.22 14.10 -0.32
C SER A 49 -10.27 14.02 0.78
N THR A 50 -10.13 14.81 1.85
CA THR A 50 -11.03 14.81 3.03
C THR A 50 -12.50 15.13 2.71
N GLU A 51 -12.82 15.53 1.48
CA GLU A 51 -14.18 15.79 1.01
C GLU A 51 -14.82 14.57 0.34
N GLU A 52 -14.02 13.58 -0.08
CA GLU A 52 -14.50 12.28 -0.55
C GLU A 52 -14.64 11.36 0.65
N ASN A 53 -15.80 11.42 1.30
CA ASN A 53 -16.16 10.47 2.36
C ASN A 53 -16.23 9.06 1.77
N ASP A 54 -15.13 8.32 1.86
CA ASP A 54 -15.14 6.90 1.53
C ASP A 54 -15.95 6.15 2.58
N THR A 55 -16.99 5.46 2.12
CA THR A 55 -17.93 4.72 2.97
C THR A 55 -17.50 3.26 3.15
N HIS A 56 -16.33 2.87 2.63
CA HIS A 56 -15.82 1.51 2.79
C HIS A 56 -15.52 1.14 4.25
N ALA A 57 -15.90 -0.08 4.64
CA ALA A 57 -15.69 -0.61 6.00
C ALA A 57 -14.21 -0.61 6.42
N SER A 58 -13.28 -0.68 5.47
CA SER A 58 -11.84 -0.54 5.71
C SER A 58 -11.46 0.89 6.13
N SER A 59 -12.10 1.93 5.57
CA SER A 59 -11.88 3.32 5.98
C SER A 59 -12.33 3.55 7.42
N GLN A 60 -13.45 2.93 7.81
CA GLN A 60 -13.90 2.96 9.21
C GLN A 60 -12.89 2.31 10.17
N TRP A 61 -12.25 1.21 9.76
CA TRP A 61 -11.21 0.57 10.57
C TRP A 61 -9.98 1.46 10.72
N ILE A 62 -9.47 2.03 9.62
CA ILE A 62 -8.31 2.93 9.65
C ILE A 62 -8.60 4.13 10.54
N ASN A 63 -9.77 4.75 10.38
CA ASN A 63 -10.19 5.88 11.20
C ASN A 63 -10.31 5.52 12.69
N SER A 64 -10.65 4.29 13.03
CA SER A 64 -10.70 3.82 14.42
C SER A 64 -9.31 3.69 15.08
N VAL A 65 -8.26 3.45 14.28
CA VAL A 65 -6.87 3.29 14.76
C VAL A 65 -5.98 4.51 14.49
N ASN A 66 -6.44 5.45 13.65
CA ASN A 66 -5.70 6.64 13.31
C ASN A 66 -5.56 7.56 14.53
N ARG A 67 -4.35 8.06 14.75
CA ARG A 67 -3.98 9.01 15.81
C ARG A 67 -3.31 10.24 15.20
N ASP A 68 -3.93 10.75 14.13
CA ASP A 68 -3.42 11.84 13.28
C ASP A 68 -2.08 11.51 12.59
N GLY A 69 -1.77 10.22 12.47
CA GLY A 69 -0.51 9.70 11.92
C GLY A 69 -0.65 9.02 10.57
N LEU A 70 -1.85 9.02 9.99
CA LEU A 70 -2.19 8.32 8.75
C LEU A 70 -3.07 9.20 7.87
N VAL A 71 -2.92 8.99 6.56
CA VAL A 71 -3.83 9.49 5.52
C VAL A 71 -4.54 8.31 4.89
N GLU A 72 -5.79 8.50 4.48
CA GLU A 72 -6.48 7.49 3.67
C GLU A 72 -5.93 7.52 2.23
N ILE A 73 -5.83 6.34 1.61
CA ILE A 73 -5.26 6.17 0.27
C ILE A 73 -6.35 5.82 -0.74
N THR A 74 -6.13 6.21 -1.99
CA THR A 74 -7.01 5.83 -3.10
C THR A 74 -6.97 4.32 -3.35
N GLU A 75 -7.99 3.78 -4.04
CA GLU A 75 -8.01 2.36 -4.40
C GLU A 75 -6.85 1.98 -5.33
N ASP A 76 -6.47 2.88 -6.24
CA ASP A 76 -5.31 2.69 -7.12
C ASP A 76 -4.01 2.58 -6.32
N ALA A 77 -3.82 3.46 -5.31
CA ALA A 77 -2.66 3.39 -4.43
C ALA A 77 -2.67 2.11 -3.59
N PHE A 78 -3.83 1.68 -3.11
CA PHE A 78 -3.98 0.41 -2.40
C PHE A 78 -3.59 -0.79 -3.28
N GLN A 79 -4.08 -0.86 -4.52
CA GLN A 79 -3.75 -1.90 -5.47
C GLN A 79 -2.24 -1.93 -5.78
N PHE A 80 -1.63 -0.75 -5.94
CA PHE A 80 -0.19 -0.62 -6.11
C PHE A 80 0.61 -1.22 -4.93
N PHE A 81 0.20 -0.97 -3.68
CA PHE A 81 0.88 -1.54 -2.51
C PHE A 81 0.75 -3.07 -2.42
N ILE A 82 -0.39 -3.63 -2.84
CA ILE A 82 -0.57 -5.10 -2.92
C ILE A 82 0.38 -5.69 -3.95
N GLU A 83 0.46 -5.10 -5.14
CA GLU A 83 1.35 -5.55 -6.21
C GLU A 83 2.82 -5.43 -5.82
N MET A 84 3.20 -4.34 -5.16
CA MET A 84 4.54 -4.18 -4.59
C MET A 84 4.87 -5.30 -3.60
N GLU A 85 3.97 -5.64 -2.69
CA GLU A 85 4.21 -6.73 -1.74
C GLU A 85 4.34 -8.08 -2.44
N ALA A 86 3.56 -8.34 -3.50
CA ALA A 86 3.73 -9.55 -4.31
C ALA A 86 5.14 -9.63 -4.92
N VAL A 87 5.61 -8.53 -5.51
CA VAL A 87 6.97 -8.43 -6.09
C VAL A 87 8.05 -8.61 -5.02
N ILE A 88 7.89 -7.96 -3.85
CA ILE A 88 8.81 -8.10 -2.72
C ILE A 88 8.84 -9.55 -2.24
N LYS A 89 7.69 -10.18 -2.01
CA LYS A 89 7.60 -11.59 -1.60
C LYS A 89 8.30 -12.51 -2.59
N GLU A 90 8.09 -12.34 -3.89
CA GLU A 90 8.78 -13.13 -4.91
C GLU A 90 10.31 -12.96 -4.84
N ALA A 91 10.78 -11.71 -4.72
CA ALA A 91 12.20 -11.40 -4.63
C ALA A 91 12.85 -12.01 -3.37
N PHE A 92 12.19 -11.94 -2.21
CA PHE A 92 12.72 -12.44 -0.95
C PHE A 92 12.56 -13.96 -0.77
N ILE A 93 11.43 -14.55 -1.18
CA ILE A 93 11.24 -16.02 -1.14
C ILE A 93 12.19 -16.71 -2.15
N GLY A 94 12.41 -16.11 -3.32
CA GLY A 94 13.39 -16.59 -4.30
C GLY A 94 14.83 -16.54 -3.80
N GLN A 95 15.16 -15.64 -2.88
CA GLN A 95 16.48 -15.57 -2.24
C GLN A 95 16.64 -16.63 -1.14
N HIS A 96 15.62 -16.86 -0.29
CA HIS A 96 15.68 -17.89 0.75
C HIS A 96 15.75 -19.32 0.20
N GLN A 97 15.07 -19.62 -0.93
CA GLN A 97 15.19 -20.94 -1.58
C GLN A 97 16.58 -21.19 -2.20
N LYS A 98 17.28 -20.14 -2.68
CA LYS A 98 18.65 -20.29 -3.18
C LYS A 98 19.64 -20.58 -2.06
N ILE A 99 19.50 -19.94 -0.90
CA ILE A 99 20.40 -20.16 0.24
C ILE A 99 20.28 -21.60 0.78
N ASN A 100 19.08 -22.18 0.81
CA ASN A 100 18.85 -23.55 1.29
C ASN A 100 19.19 -24.66 0.26
N LYS A 101 19.58 -24.33 -0.97
CA LYS A 101 20.03 -25.33 -1.97
C LYS A 101 21.53 -25.63 -1.93
N TYR A 102 22.30 -24.86 -1.15
CA TYR A 102 23.75 -25.01 -1.01
C TYR A 102 24.18 -25.62 0.33
N TYR A 103 23.24 -26.18 1.10
CA TYR A 103 23.50 -26.97 2.30
C TYR A 103 22.92 -28.37 2.13
#